data_AF-A0A6B9G7Z1-F1
#
_entry.id   AF-A0A6B9G7Z1-F1
#
_cell.length_a   1.000
_cell.length_b   1.000
_cell.length_c   1.000
_cell.angle_alpha   90.00
_cell.angle_beta   90.00
_cell.angle_gamma   90.00
#
_symmetry.space_group_name_H-M   'P 1'
#
loop_
_entity.id
_entity.type
_entity.pdbx_description
1 polymer ?
#
loop_
_entity_poly.entity_id
_entity_poly.type
_entity_poly.pdbx_seq_one_letter_code
_entity_poly.pdbx_strand_id
1 'polypeptide(L)'
;MTISKSGSRDFIQGPQENFTGRVWVDPLLMPVAPQRTSASVVTFEPGARSAWHTHPLGQTLVVTAGTGWVQEWGKEKKTIHAGDVVSCPPGVRHWHGATSTTSVSHIAIQETSNEGTNVNWLEKVGDEQYLQ
;
A
#
# COMPACT_ATOMS: atom_id res chain seq x y z
N MET A 1 9.11 -25.27 11.13
CA MET A 1 9.62 -23.89 10.97
C MET A 1 10.26 -23.80 9.60
N THR A 2 9.89 -22.80 8.81
CA THR A 2 10.34 -22.65 7.43
C THR A 2 10.84 -21.23 7.22
N ILE A 3 11.90 -21.05 6.43
CA ILE A 3 12.43 -19.74 6.07
C ILE A 3 12.12 -19.51 4.59
N SER A 4 11.29 -18.52 4.28
CA SER A 4 11.19 -17.97 2.93
C SER A 4 12.38 -17.02 2.72
N LYS A 5 13.35 -17.45 1.91
CA LYS A 5 14.61 -16.73 1.70
C LYS A 5 14.35 -15.44 0.91
N SER A 6 15.13 -14.41 1.19
CA SER A 6 15.15 -13.21 0.34
C SER A 6 15.50 -13.61 -1.10
N GLY A 7 14.82 -13.02 -2.08
CA GLY A 7 14.98 -13.34 -3.50
C GLY A 7 14.33 -14.64 -3.96
N SER A 8 13.68 -15.41 -3.07
CA SER A 8 12.94 -16.63 -3.46
C SER A 8 11.48 -16.37 -3.80
N ARG A 9 11.04 -15.12 -3.78
CA ARG A 9 9.66 -14.69 -4.04
C ARG A 9 9.70 -13.76 -5.24
N ASP A 10 8.76 -13.92 -6.14
CA ASP A 10 8.70 -13.09 -7.34
C ASP A 10 8.38 -11.65 -6.95
N PHE A 11 9.24 -10.76 -7.43
CA PHE A 11 9.04 -9.33 -7.39
C PHE A 11 8.16 -8.94 -8.57
N ILE A 12 6.98 -8.38 -8.29
CA ILE A 12 5.99 -8.09 -9.33
C ILE A 12 5.75 -6.59 -9.48
N GLN A 13 5.53 -6.16 -10.72
CA GLN A 13 5.06 -4.82 -10.98
C GLN A 13 3.57 -4.71 -10.60
N GLY A 14 3.20 -3.66 -9.88
CA GLY A 14 1.82 -3.38 -9.51
C GLY A 14 0.91 -3.25 -10.74
N PRO A 15 -0.29 -3.86 -10.76
CA PRO A 15 -1.20 -3.78 -11.90
C PRO A 15 -1.57 -2.34 -12.25
N GLN A 16 -1.57 -2.02 -13.55
CA GLN A 16 -1.89 -0.68 -14.02
C GLN A 16 -3.34 -0.28 -13.74
N GLU A 17 -4.27 -1.21 -13.47
CA GLU A 17 -5.61 -0.85 -12.97
C GLU A 17 -5.58 -0.29 -11.54
N ASN A 18 -4.63 -0.72 -10.70
CA ASN A 18 -4.60 -0.41 -9.27
C ASN A 18 -3.61 0.69 -8.91
N PHE A 19 -2.62 0.97 -9.77
CA PHE A 19 -1.57 1.97 -9.51
C PHE A 19 -1.40 2.96 -10.66
N THR A 20 -1.10 4.22 -10.36
CA THR A 20 -0.58 5.17 -11.35
C THR A 20 0.93 5.28 -11.16
N GLY A 21 1.69 5.32 -12.25
CA GLY A 21 3.15 5.28 -12.22
C GLY A 21 3.72 3.87 -12.01
N ARG A 22 5.02 3.78 -11.72
CA ARG A 22 5.68 2.50 -11.47
C ARG A 22 5.67 2.17 -9.99
N VAL A 23 5.05 1.03 -9.67
CA VAL A 23 4.96 0.48 -8.32
C VAL A 23 5.45 -0.95 -8.36
N TRP A 24 6.23 -1.32 -7.37
CA TRP A 24 6.75 -2.67 -7.22
C TRP A 24 6.30 -3.29 -5.91
N VAL A 25 5.92 -4.56 -5.97
CA VAL A 25 5.41 -5.32 -4.83
C VAL A 25 6.32 -6.53 -4.61
N ASP A 26 6.94 -6.60 -3.42
CA ASP A 26 7.66 -7.77 -2.90
C ASP A 26 6.78 -8.43 -1.82
N PRO A 27 6.11 -9.56 -2.13
CA PRO A 27 5.28 -10.28 -1.17
C PRO A 27 6.12 -10.77 0.02
N LEU A 28 5.64 -10.61 1.24
CA LEU A 28 6.30 -11.11 2.46
C LEU A 28 5.53 -12.26 3.11
N LEU A 29 4.22 -12.08 3.24
CA LEU A 29 3.31 -13.01 3.91
C LEU A 29 2.04 -13.16 3.08
N MET A 30 1.68 -14.41 2.80
CA MET A 30 0.38 -14.77 2.24
C MET A 30 -0.45 -15.45 3.32
N PRO A 31 -1.77 -15.19 3.36
CA PRO A 31 -2.64 -15.79 4.37
C PRO A 31 -2.78 -17.30 4.12
N VAL A 32 -2.51 -18.10 5.15
CA VAL A 32 -2.76 -19.55 5.16
C VAL A 32 -3.61 -19.85 6.39
N ALA A 33 -4.78 -20.45 6.20
CA ALA A 33 -5.71 -20.74 7.29
C ALA A 33 -4.99 -21.48 8.45
N PRO A 34 -5.18 -21.05 9.71
CA PRO A 34 -6.16 -20.06 10.20
C PRO A 34 -5.68 -18.59 10.16
N GLN A 35 -4.48 -18.31 9.68
CA GLN A 35 -3.96 -16.95 9.55
C GLN A 35 -4.66 -16.19 8.42
N ARG A 36 -4.91 -14.90 8.64
CA ARG A 36 -5.61 -14.02 7.69
C ARG A 36 -4.75 -12.88 7.20
N THR A 37 -3.62 -12.64 7.86
CA THR A 37 -2.72 -11.53 7.57
C THR A 37 -1.98 -11.78 6.26
N SER A 38 -1.93 -10.72 5.46
CA SER A 38 -1.06 -10.59 4.29
C SER A 38 -0.12 -9.41 4.52
N ALA A 39 1.10 -9.49 4.01
CA ALA A 39 2.02 -8.38 4.02
C ALA A 39 2.91 -8.36 2.79
N SER A 40 3.25 -7.17 2.32
CA SER A 40 4.19 -6.94 1.22
C SER A 40 5.01 -5.69 1.47
N VAL A 41 6.27 -5.66 1.00
CA VAL A 41 6.95 -4.38 0.78
C VAL A 41 6.44 -3.82 -0.53
N VAL A 42 5.96 -2.58 -0.50
CA VAL A 42 5.53 -1.86 -1.69
C VAL A 42 6.45 -0.66 -1.88
N THR A 43 7.02 -0.54 -3.06
CA THR A 43 7.89 0.59 -3.44
C THR A 43 7.27 1.39 -4.56
N PHE A 44 7.08 2.68 -4.32
CA PHE A 44 6.56 3.64 -5.28
C PHE A 44 7.71 4.51 -5.78
N GLU A 45 7.88 4.58 -7.10
CA GLU A 45 8.77 5.56 -7.72
C GLU A 45 8.17 6.99 -7.64
N PRO A 46 8.97 8.07 -7.79
CA PRO A 46 8.44 9.43 -7.79
C PRO A 46 7.22 9.60 -8.70
N GLY A 47 6.14 10.19 -8.18
CA GLY A 47 4.87 10.34 -8.89
C GLY A 47 3.92 9.14 -8.81
N ALA A 48 4.39 7.98 -8.35
CA ALA A 48 3.60 6.77 -8.29
C ALA A 48 2.73 6.68 -7.03
N ARG A 49 1.50 6.19 -7.19
CA ARG A 49 0.53 6.05 -6.09
C ARG A 49 -0.49 4.96 -6.36
N SER A 50 -1.12 4.47 -5.30
CA SER A 50 -2.28 3.60 -5.40
C SER A 50 -3.48 4.36 -5.98
N ALA A 51 -4.43 3.63 -6.56
CA ALA A 51 -5.80 4.11 -6.71
C ALA A 51 -6.42 4.36 -5.32
N TRP A 52 -7.55 5.06 -5.30
CA TRP A 52 -8.38 5.07 -4.11
C TRP A 52 -8.81 3.64 -3.80
N HIS A 53 -8.83 3.28 -2.51
CA HIS A 53 -9.25 1.95 -2.08
C HIS A 53 -9.71 1.94 -0.63
N THR A 54 -10.31 0.83 -0.22
CA THR A 54 -10.65 0.54 1.17
C THR A 54 -10.17 -0.86 1.55
N HIS A 55 -9.92 -1.07 2.84
CA HIS A 55 -9.64 -2.39 3.40
C HIS A 55 -10.78 -2.79 4.36
N PRO A 56 -11.42 -3.97 4.21
CA PRO A 56 -12.57 -4.36 5.03
C PRO A 56 -12.22 -4.53 6.52
N LEU A 57 -10.97 -4.86 6.83
CA LEU A 57 -10.44 -5.00 8.19
C LEU A 57 -9.32 -3.99 8.49
N GLY A 58 -9.23 -2.93 7.68
CA GLY A 58 -8.19 -1.92 7.81
C GLY A 58 -6.83 -2.35 7.27
N GLN A 59 -5.88 -1.42 7.32
CA GLN A 59 -4.50 -1.60 6.90
C GLN A 59 -3.57 -0.84 7.83
N THR A 60 -2.38 -1.40 8.04
CA THR A 60 -1.25 -0.71 8.67
C THR A 60 -0.11 -0.60 7.66
N LEU A 61 0.49 0.58 7.56
CA LEU A 61 1.72 0.79 6.79
C LEU A 61 2.87 1.07 7.76
N VAL A 62 4.00 0.42 7.56
CA VAL A 62 5.27 0.75 8.24
C VAL A 62 6.24 1.25 7.19
N VAL A 63 6.54 2.55 7.20
CA VAL A 63 7.41 3.14 6.18
C VAL A 63 8.85 2.75 6.47
N THR A 64 9.53 2.20 5.46
CA THR A 64 10.89 1.64 5.61
C THR A 64 11.95 2.47 4.92
N ALA A 65 11.60 3.23 3.88
CA ALA A 65 12.54 4.09 3.15
C ALA A 65 11.85 5.26 2.46
N GLY A 66 12.58 6.36 2.33
CA GLY A 66 12.16 7.52 1.55
C GLY A 66 11.08 8.37 2.21
N THR A 67 10.39 9.13 1.36
CA THR A 67 9.32 10.06 1.74
C THR A 67 8.17 9.89 0.78
N GLY A 68 6.96 9.81 1.32
CA GLY A 68 5.74 9.62 0.55
C GLY A 68 4.58 10.45 1.08
N TRP A 69 3.42 10.18 0.52
CA TRP A 69 2.15 10.78 0.91
C TRP A 69 1.10 9.71 1.21
N VAL A 70 0.20 10.05 2.12
CA VAL A 70 -1.05 9.32 2.36
C VAL A 70 -2.19 10.33 2.46
N GLN A 71 -3.37 9.95 1.96
CA GLN A 71 -4.55 10.79 2.09
C GLN A 71 -5.79 9.94 2.31
N GLU A 72 -6.60 10.37 3.27
CA GLU A 72 -7.98 9.90 3.45
C GLU A 72 -8.93 10.81 2.66
N TRP A 73 -9.99 10.24 2.09
CA TRP A 73 -10.95 10.98 1.28
C TRP A 73 -11.52 12.19 2.03
N GLY A 74 -11.48 13.36 1.39
CA GLY A 74 -11.97 14.62 1.97
C GLY A 74 -11.09 15.20 3.08
N LYS A 75 -9.92 14.61 3.36
CA LYS A 75 -8.95 15.12 4.33
C LYS A 75 -7.68 15.61 3.65
N GLU A 76 -6.89 16.38 4.40
CA GLU A 76 -5.58 16.84 3.96
C GLU A 76 -4.64 15.66 3.73
N LYS A 77 -3.83 15.79 2.68
CA LYS A 77 -2.72 14.88 2.38
C LYS A 77 -1.63 15.04 3.45
N LYS A 78 -1.11 13.93 3.95
CA LYS A 78 -0.07 13.88 4.98
C LYS A 78 1.22 13.33 4.39
N THR A 79 2.35 13.91 4.81
CA THR A 79 3.67 13.40 4.46
C THR A 79 4.08 12.30 5.45
N ILE A 80 4.67 11.24 4.92
CA ILE A 80 5.15 10.08 5.68
C ILE A 80 6.63 9.84 5.37
N HIS A 81 7.40 9.43 6.38
CA HIS A 81 8.84 9.20 6.32
C HIS A 81 9.19 7.83 6.88
N ALA A 82 10.38 7.32 6.54
CA ALA A 82 10.91 6.10 7.14
C ALA A 82 10.83 6.14 8.69
N GLY A 83 10.23 5.10 9.27
CA GLY A 83 9.95 4.99 10.71
C GLY A 83 8.49 5.32 11.08
N ASP A 84 7.74 6.02 10.24
CA ASP A 84 6.33 6.31 10.50
C ASP A 84 5.47 5.06 10.37
N VAL A 85 4.43 5.00 11.21
CA VAL A 85 3.38 3.97 11.16
C VAL A 85 2.05 4.64 10.83
N VAL A 86 1.44 4.22 9.73
CA VAL A 86 0.13 4.73 9.29
C VAL A 86 -0.93 3.70 9.60
N SER A 87 -1.98 4.11 10.31
CA SER A 87 -3.18 3.29 10.53
C SER A 87 -4.30 3.78 9.62
N CYS A 88 -4.81 2.89 8.78
CA CYS A 88 -5.94 3.10 7.90
C CYS A 88 -7.11 2.23 8.40
N PRO A 89 -8.07 2.79 9.16
CA PRO A 89 -9.13 2.01 9.77
C PRO A 89 -10.01 1.25 8.75
N PRO A 90 -10.76 0.22 9.18
CA PRO A 90 -11.69 -0.51 8.33
C PRO A 90 -12.63 0.39 7.54
N GLY A 91 -12.75 0.14 6.24
CA GLY A 91 -13.65 0.88 5.34
C GLY A 91 -13.23 2.32 5.01
N VAL A 92 -12.14 2.84 5.60
CA VAL A 92 -11.66 4.18 5.29
C VAL A 92 -11.13 4.21 3.87
N ARG A 93 -11.68 5.13 3.07
CA ARG A 93 -11.25 5.36 1.70
C ARG A 93 -9.97 6.20 1.70
N HIS A 94 -8.89 5.64 1.15
CA HIS A 94 -7.58 6.29 1.14
C HIS A 94 -6.75 5.95 -0.09
N TRP A 95 -5.65 6.68 -0.27
CA TRP A 95 -4.53 6.32 -1.15
C TRP A 95 -3.20 6.61 -0.46
N HIS A 96 -2.15 5.98 -0.93
CA HIS A 96 -0.77 6.23 -0.53
C HIS A 96 0.18 6.07 -1.72
N GLY A 97 1.35 6.68 -1.62
CA GLY A 97 2.35 6.64 -2.67
C GLY A 97 3.55 7.53 -2.41
N ALA A 98 4.39 7.64 -3.42
CA ALA A 98 5.54 8.53 -3.47
C ALA A 98 5.11 10.01 -3.48
N THR A 99 6.06 10.90 -3.18
CA THR A 99 5.90 12.32 -3.53
C THR A 99 6.20 12.53 -5.01
N SER A 100 6.03 13.76 -5.51
CA SER A 100 6.37 14.11 -6.90
C SER A 100 7.87 13.96 -7.22
N THR A 101 8.75 13.95 -6.21
CA THR A 101 10.21 13.97 -6.40
C THR A 101 10.96 12.88 -5.65
N THR A 102 10.32 12.19 -4.69
CA THR A 102 10.96 11.15 -3.86
C THR A 102 10.17 9.85 -3.90
N SER A 103 10.88 8.73 -4.00
CA SER A 103 10.29 7.41 -3.81
C SER A 103 9.94 7.16 -2.34
N VAL A 104 9.03 6.21 -2.10
CA VAL A 104 8.76 5.65 -0.78
C VAL A 104 8.65 4.13 -0.84
N SER A 105 9.16 3.46 0.19
CA SER A 105 8.89 2.04 0.43
C SER A 105 8.23 1.87 1.79
N HIS A 106 7.23 1.01 1.87
CA HIS A 106 6.60 0.64 3.13
C HIS A 106 6.17 -0.82 3.14
N ILE A 107 6.10 -1.42 4.34
CA ILE A 107 5.43 -2.70 4.55
C ILE A 107 3.94 -2.42 4.70
N ALA A 108 3.12 -2.93 3.79
CA ALA A 108 1.67 -2.88 3.88
C ALA A 108 1.15 -4.17 4.52
N ILE A 109 0.36 -4.05 5.60
CA ILE A 109 -0.13 -5.16 6.41
C ILE A 109 -1.66 -5.05 6.51
N GLN A 110 -2.37 -6.09 6.12
CA GLN A 110 -3.83 -6.15 6.20
C GLN A 110 -4.33 -7.60 6.30
N GLU A 111 -5.55 -7.78 6.77
CA GLU A 111 -6.19 -9.09 6.90
C GLU A 111 -7.23 -9.33 5.79
N THR A 112 -7.33 -10.58 5.35
CA THR A 112 -8.40 -11.05 4.46
C THR A 112 -9.68 -11.30 5.23
N SER A 113 -10.79 -10.72 4.77
CA SER A 113 -12.13 -10.89 5.34
C SER A 113 -12.62 -12.35 5.23
N ASN A 114 -13.73 -12.68 5.88
CA ASN A 114 -14.28 -14.05 5.81
C ASN A 114 -14.81 -14.38 4.40
N GLU A 115 -15.10 -13.35 3.62
CA GLU A 115 -15.55 -13.38 2.24
C GLU A 115 -14.39 -13.50 1.24
N GLY A 116 -13.14 -13.56 1.72
CA GLY A 116 -11.94 -13.70 0.88
C GLY A 116 -11.36 -12.39 0.35
N THR A 117 -11.89 -11.24 0.77
CA THR A 117 -11.46 -9.93 0.29
C THR A 117 -10.54 -9.25 1.29
N ASN A 118 -9.41 -8.72 0.83
CA ASN A 118 -8.53 -7.89 1.66
C ASN A 118 -8.46 -6.43 1.19
N VAL A 119 -8.91 -6.09 -0.02
CA VAL A 119 -8.92 -4.74 -0.58
C VAL A 119 -10.10 -4.56 -1.54
N ASN A 120 -10.73 -3.39 -1.52
CA ASN A 120 -11.68 -2.96 -2.55
C ASN A 120 -11.09 -1.77 -3.29
N TRP A 121 -10.69 -1.99 -4.55
CA TRP A 121 -10.15 -0.96 -5.42
C TRP A 121 -11.26 -0.06 -5.97
N LEU A 122 -10.98 1.23 -6.07
CA LEU A 122 -11.86 2.26 -6.62
C LEU A 122 -11.16 2.99 -7.77
N GLU A 123 -11.57 4.21 -8.08
CA GLU A 123 -10.99 5.01 -9.15
C GLU A 123 -9.55 5.48 -8.86
N LYS A 124 -8.83 5.81 -9.94
CA LYS A 124 -7.51 6.41 -9.88
C LYS A 124 -7.54 7.76 -9.15
N VAL A 125 -6.44 8.06 -8.45
CA VAL A 125 -6.17 9.42 -7.96
C VAL A 125 -5.73 10.28 -9.15
N GLY A 126 -6.56 11.26 -9.50
CA GLY A 126 -6.26 12.20 -10.58
C GLY A 126 -5.05 13.08 -10.27
N ASP A 127 -4.38 13.59 -11.30
CA ASP A 127 -3.17 14.39 -11.11
C ASP A 127 -3.43 15.68 -10.32
N GLU A 128 -4.60 16.30 -10.49
CA GLU A 128 -4.99 17.48 -9.70
C GLU A 128 -5.10 17.14 -8.20
N GLN A 129 -5.78 16.03 -7.86
CA GLN A 129 -5.87 15.55 -6.46
C GLN A 129 -4.50 15.20 -5.88
N TYR A 130 -3.60 14.66 -6.71
CA TYR A 130 -2.26 14.30 -6.31
C TYR A 130 -1.37 15.52 -6.02
N LEU A 131 -1.55 16.60 -6.77
CA LEU A 131 -0.75 17.83 -6.68
C LEU A 131 -1.24 18.83 -5.63
N GLN A 132 -2.50 18.74 -5.19
CA GLN A 132 -3.07 19.50 -4.05
C GLN A 132 -2.45 19.07 -2.72
#